data_AF-A0A0F8YHW0-F1
#
_entry.id   AF-A0A0F8YHW0-F1
#
_cell.length_a   1.000
_cell.length_b   1.000
_cell.length_c   1.000
_cell.angle_alpha   90.00
_cell.angle_beta   90.00
_cell.angle_gamma   90.00
#
_symmetry.space_group_name_H-M   'P 1'
#
loop_
_entity.id
_entity.type
_entity.pdbx_description
1 polymer ?
#
loop_
_entity_poly.entity_id
_entity_poly.type
_entity_poly.pdbx_seq_one_letter_code
_entity_poly.pdbx_strand_id
1 'polypeptide(L)' 'MSKVRLPTLKCFRCGHEWHPRKVERRICPKCKSPYFDVPRPLRDEKEEK' A
#
# COMPACT_ATOMS: atom_id res chain seq x y z
N MET A 1 -3.23 8.17 28.55
CA MET A 1 -2.22 7.62 27.62
C MET A 1 -2.71 7.83 26.19
N SER A 2 -2.03 8.65 25.40
CA SER A 2 -2.46 9.03 24.05
C SER A 2 -2.15 7.89 23.06
N LYS A 3 -3.18 7.36 22.38
CA LYS A 3 -3.04 6.31 21.36
C LYS A 3 -2.55 6.95 20.05
N VAL A 4 -1.27 6.79 19.72
CA VAL A 4 -0.71 7.24 18.43
C VAL A 4 -1.12 6.23 17.34
N ARG A 5 -1.83 6.71 16.31
CA ARG A 5 -2.15 5.92 15.12
C ARG A 5 -1.10 6.21 14.06
N LEU A 6 -0.24 5.23 13.78
CA LEU A 6 0.72 5.30 12.68
C LEU A 6 0.06 4.79 11.40
N PRO A 7 0.23 5.46 10.25
CA PRO A 7 -0.20 4.92 8.97
C PRO A 7 0.61 3.65 8.65
N THR A 8 -0.06 2.64 8.13
CA THR A 8 0.57 1.43 7.58
C THR A 8 0.42 1.43 6.07
N LEU A 9 1.51 1.14 5.36
CA LEU A 9 1.52 0.98 3.92
C LEU A 9 1.68 -0.49 3.58
N LYS A 10 0.91 -0.95 2.60
CA LYS A 10 0.99 -2.31 2.05
C LYS A 10 1.39 -2.23 0.59
N CYS A 11 2.34 -3.06 0.17
CA CYS A 11 2.68 -3.20 -1.24
C CYS A 11 1.76 -4.21 -1.93
N PHE A 12 1.03 -3.76 -2.96
CA PHE A 12 0.19 -4.63 -3.81
C PHE A 12 0.99 -5.58 -4.72
N ARG A 13 2.31 -5.44 -4.81
CA ARG A 13 3.18 -6.30 -5.64
C ARG A 13 3.73 -7.49 -4.86
N CYS A 14 4.30 -7.23 -3.69
CA CYS A 14 4.98 -8.25 -2.88
C CYS A 14 4.28 -8.58 -1.56
N GLY A 15 3.19 -7.87 -1.23
CA GLY A 15 2.42 -8.05 0.00
C GLY A 15 3.10 -7.53 1.26
N HIS A 16 4.26 -6.87 1.16
CA HIS A 16 4.98 -6.37 2.32
C HIS A 16 4.24 -5.19 2.96
N GLU A 17 4.13 -5.19 4.29
CA GLU A 17 3.51 -4.13 5.08
C GLU A 17 4.61 -3.42 5.91
N TRP A 18 4.61 -2.09 5.90
CA TRP A 18 5.56 -1.29 6.66
C TRP A 18 4.97 0.05 7.11
N HIS A 19 5.62 0.65 8.11
CA HIS A 19 5.26 1.96 8.62
C HIS A 19 6.16 3.03 7.97
N PRO A 20 5.63 3.92 7.11
CA PRO A 20 6.41 5.01 6.54
C PRO A 20 6.87 5.97 7.63
N ARG A 21 8.20 6.14 7.74
CA ARG A 21 8.81 7.20 8.57
C ARG A 21 8.82 8.58 7.91
N LYS A 22 8.51 8.66 6.62
CA LYS A 22 8.42 9.90 5.82
C LYS A 22 7.14 9.85 4.99
N VAL A 23 6.49 11.00 4.83
CA VAL A 23 5.20 11.16 4.13
C VAL A 23 5.29 10.68 2.67
N GLU A 24 6.40 10.92 2.00
CA GLU A 24 6.54 10.65 0.56
C GLU A 24 7.38 9.40 0.26
N ARG A 25 6.92 8.21 0.64
CA ARG A 25 7.50 6.97 0.09
C ARG A 25 6.73 6.58 -1.16
N ARG A 26 7.35 6.79 -2.33
CA ARG A 26 6.82 6.34 -3.64
C ARG A 26 7.30 4.94 -4.04
N ILE A 27 8.08 4.25 -3.20
CA ILE A 27 8.75 2.98 -3.56
C ILE A 27 8.67 1.97 -2.40
N CYS A 28 8.38 0.70 -2.72
CA CYS A 28 8.42 -0.40 -1.76
C CYS A 28 9.86 -0.69 -1.28
N PRO A 29 10.12 -0.80 0.04
CA PRO A 29 11.46 -1.08 0.55
C PRO A 29 11.97 -2.50 0.23
N LYS A 30 11.06 -3.46 -0.04
CA LYS A 30 11.40 -4.86 -0.29
C LYS A 30 11.70 -5.13 -1.77
N CYS A 31 10.78 -4.80 -2.65
CA CYS A 31 10.90 -5.08 -4.10
C CYS A 31 11.36 -3.88 -4.93
N LYS A 32 11.55 -2.70 -4.30
CA LYS A 32 11.88 -1.44 -4.98
C LYS A 32 10.89 -1.05 -6.10
N SER A 33 9.67 -1.60 -6.08
CA SER A 33 8.65 -1.23 -7.05
C SER A 33 8.07 0.15 -6.72
N PRO A 34 8.01 1.07 -7.70
CA PRO A 34 7.35 2.37 -7.51
C PRO A 34 5.82 2.24 -7.47
N TYR A 35 5.27 1.18 -8.08
CA TYR A 35 3.83 0.92 -8.14
C TYR A 35 3.37 0.05 -6.97
N PHE A 36 3.81 0.39 -5.76
CA PHE A 36 3.46 -0.39 -4.57
C PHE A 36 2.07 -0.05 -4.04
N ASP A 37 1.60 1.19 -4.22
CA ASP A 37 0.28 1.67 -3.79
C ASP A 37 -0.78 1.54 -4.89
N VAL A 38 -0.35 1.27 -6.13
CA VAL A 38 -1.25 1.13 -7.27
C VAL A 38 -1.83 -0.29 -7.23
N PRO A 39 -3.12 -0.46 -6.88
CA PRO A 39 -3.78 -1.75 -7.04
C PRO A 39 -3.77 -2.11 -8.52
N ARG A 40 -3.62 -3.40 -8.84
CA ARG A 40 -3.88 -3.82 -10.22
C ARG A 40 -5.36 -3.53 -10.50
N PRO A 41 -5.72 -2.96 -11.66
CA PRO A 41 -7.12 -2.87 -12.04
C PRO A 41 -7.65 -4.30 -11.98
N LEU A 42 -8.47 -4.56 -10.96
CA LEU A 42 -9.32 -5.73 -10.97
C LEU A 42 -10.19 -5.50 -12.20
N ARG A 43 -10.17 -6.43 -13.15
CA ARG A 43 -11.25 -6.49 -14.12
C ARG A 43 -12.47 -6.90 -13.30
N ASP A 44 -13.11 -5.94 -12.66
CA ASP A 44 -14.37 -6.16 -11.97
C ASP A 44 -15.42 -6.36 -13.06
N GLU A 45 -15.45 -7.57 -13.61
CA GLU A 45 -16.66 -8.14 -14.18
C GLU A 45 -17.63 -8.38 -13.02
N LYS A 46 -18.73 -7.59 -13.03
CA LYS A 46 -20.01 -7.80 -12.34
C LYS A 46 -20.03 -7.67 -10.81
N GLU A 47 -20.83 -6.70 -10.32
CA GLU A 47 -22.15 -6.97 -9.72
C GLU A 47 -22.56 -5.80 -8.80
N GLU A 48 -23.28 -4.82 -9.34
CA GLU A 48 -24.23 -4.05 -8.53
C GLU A 48 -25.39 -3.57 -9.43
N LYS A 49 -26.39 -4.46 -9.58
CA LYS A 49 -27.83 -4.23 -9.38
C LYS A 49 -28.72 -5.07 -10.30
#